data_AF-W6TGY0-F1
#
_entry.id   AF-W6TGY0-F1
#
_cell.length_a   1.000
_cell.length_b   1.000
_cell.length_c   1.000
_cell.angle_alpha   90.00
_cell.angle_beta   90.00
_cell.angle_gamma   90.00
#
_symmetry.space_group_name_H-M   'P 1'
#
loop_
_entity.id
_entity.type
_entity.pdbx_description
1 polymer ?
#
loop_
_entity_poly.entity_id
_entity_poly.type
_entity_poly.pdbx_seq_one_letter_code
_entity_poly.pdbx_strand_id
1 'polypeptide(L)'
;MAKDGKFAVNNNAKDVDAVNGVATSAVSKRISTLVIAIRNTVDSGLKKVNGVLATVKQEDKSGLKEINKVLGEIKEGKGSEVKN
;
A
#
# COMPACT_ATOMS: atom_id res chain seq x y z
N MET A 1 -6.68 7.95 -24.39
CA MET A 1 -6.64 8.18 -25.86
C MET A 1 -7.95 7.69 -26.42
N ALA A 2 -8.53 8.40 -27.39
CA ALA A 2 -9.78 7.98 -28.02
C ALA A 2 -9.48 6.97 -29.14
N LYS A 3 -10.31 5.94 -29.25
CA LYS A 3 -10.30 5.05 -30.42
C LYS A 3 -10.65 5.90 -31.65
N ASP A 4 -9.87 5.73 -32.72
CA ASP A 4 -9.99 6.50 -33.98
C ASP A 4 -9.75 8.02 -33.87
N GLY A 5 -9.26 8.51 -32.72
CA GLY A 5 -8.87 9.92 -32.55
C GLY A 5 -7.69 10.28 -33.46
N LYS A 6 -7.83 11.34 -34.24
CA LYS A 6 -6.83 11.82 -35.20
C LYS A 6 -6.64 13.32 -35.05
N PHE A 7 -5.42 13.78 -35.30
CA PHE A 7 -5.12 15.19 -35.44
C PHE A 7 -5.33 15.60 -36.90
N ALA A 8 -5.96 16.76 -37.12
CA ALA A 8 -6.00 17.36 -38.45
C ALA A 8 -4.64 17.99 -38.73
N VAL A 9 -3.99 17.56 -39.81
CA VAL A 9 -2.64 18.00 -40.18
C VAL A 9 -2.45 17.92 -41.69
N ASN A 10 -1.58 18.76 -42.24
CA ASN A 10 -1.20 18.66 -43.65
C ASN A 10 -0.37 17.39 -43.87
N ASN A 11 -0.46 16.80 -45.07
CA ASN A 11 0.25 15.56 -45.42
C ASN A 11 1.74 15.78 -45.74
N ASN A 12 2.40 16.75 -45.11
CA ASN A 12 3.86 16.91 -45.20
C ASN A 12 4.54 16.24 -44.00
N ALA A 13 5.76 15.75 -44.21
CA ALA A 13 6.49 14.98 -43.19
C ALA A 13 6.73 15.78 -41.89
N LYS A 14 7.04 17.07 -42.00
CA LYS A 14 7.38 17.91 -40.85
C LYS A 14 6.21 18.05 -39.87
N ASP A 15 5.02 18.31 -40.39
CA ASP A 15 3.83 18.50 -39.57
C ASP A 15 3.38 17.16 -38.94
N VAL A 16 3.49 16.06 -39.68
CA VAL A 16 3.22 14.70 -39.17
C VAL A 16 4.15 14.34 -38.01
N ASP A 17 5.45 14.58 -38.14
CA ASP A 17 6.44 14.28 -37.11
C ASP A 17 6.22 15.12 -35.84
N ALA A 18 5.92 16.41 -36.01
CA ALA A 18 5.63 17.31 -34.89
C ALA A 18 4.40 16.82 -34.08
N VAL A 19 3.31 16.46 -34.77
CA VAL A 19 2.10 15.92 -34.14
C VAL A 19 2.38 14.60 -33.43
N ASN A 20 3.12 13.69 -34.06
CA ASN A 20 3.48 12.40 -33.47
C ASN A 20 4.33 12.56 -32.20
N GLY A 21 5.29 13.50 -32.21
CA GLY A 21 6.10 13.83 -31.05
C GLY A 21 5.27 14.35 -29.89
N VAL A 22 4.37 15.30 -30.15
CA VAL A 22 3.48 15.88 -29.13
C VAL A 22 2.52 14.82 -28.57
N ALA A 23 1.87 14.05 -29.43
CA ALA A 23 0.93 13.00 -29.03
C ALA A 23 1.62 11.94 -28.16
N THR A 24 2.78 11.45 -28.59
CA THR A 24 3.56 10.46 -27.86
C THR A 24 4.02 11.00 -26.50
N SER A 25 4.50 12.24 -26.45
CA SER A 25 4.94 12.89 -25.21
C SER A 25 3.79 13.07 -24.23
N ALA A 26 2.63 13.56 -24.69
CA ALA A 26 1.46 13.76 -23.85
C ALA A 26 0.94 12.45 -23.24
N VAL A 27 0.84 11.39 -24.06
CA VAL A 27 0.41 10.07 -23.62
C VAL A 27 1.40 9.48 -22.61
N SER A 28 2.69 9.52 -22.92
CA SER A 28 3.75 8.99 -22.04
C SER A 28 3.78 9.69 -20.69
N LYS A 29 3.61 11.01 -20.66
CA LYS A 29 3.53 11.79 -19.41
C LYS A 29 2.30 11.42 -18.59
N ARG A 30 1.12 11.33 -19.21
CA ARG A 30 -0.12 10.95 -18.51
C ARG A 30 -0.05 9.55 -17.92
N ILE A 31 0.46 8.57 -18.68
CA ILE A 31 0.65 7.19 -18.19
C ILE A 31 1.64 7.19 -17.03
N SER A 32 2.77 7.88 -17.15
CA SER A 32 3.77 7.98 -16.07
C SER A 32 3.17 8.55 -14.79
N THR A 33 2.39 9.63 -14.88
CA THR A 33 1.69 10.20 -13.71
C THR A 33 0.68 9.21 -13.12
N LEU A 34 -0.11 8.53 -13.96
CA LEU A 34 -1.08 7.53 -13.50
C LEU A 34 -0.40 6.36 -12.78
N VAL A 35 0.72 5.85 -13.32
CA VAL A 35 1.49 4.77 -12.70
C VAL A 35 2.04 5.19 -11.34
N ILE A 36 2.57 6.42 -11.23
CA ILE A 36 3.06 6.94 -9.93
C ILE A 36 1.92 7.06 -8.93
N ALA A 37 0.76 7.59 -9.33
CA ALA A 37 -0.40 7.71 -8.45
C ALA A 37 -0.85 6.34 -7.93
N ILE A 38 -0.98 5.35 -8.81
CA ILE A 38 -1.33 3.97 -8.43
C ILE A 38 -0.29 3.40 -7.47
N ARG A 39 1.01 3.55 -7.76
CA ARG A 39 2.08 3.07 -6.87
C ARG A 39 2.00 3.69 -5.48
N ASN A 40 1.74 5.00 -5.39
CA ASN A 40 1.61 5.69 -4.11
C ASN A 40 0.38 5.21 -3.32
N THR A 41 -0.74 4.96 -4.00
CA THR A 41 -1.94 4.38 -3.37
C THR A 41 -1.66 2.98 -2.83
N VAL A 42 -1.00 2.13 -3.62
CA VAL A 42 -0.63 0.77 -3.22
C VAL A 42 0.36 0.80 -2.05
N ASP A 43 1.42 1.61 -2.11
CA ASP A 43 2.41 1.77 -1.03
C ASP A 43 1.76 2.22 0.28
N SER A 44 0.87 3.22 0.23
CA SER A 44 0.12 3.67 1.40
C SER A 44 -0.76 2.55 1.98
N GLY A 45 -1.45 1.79 1.12
CA GLY A 45 -2.25 0.64 1.54
C GLY A 45 -1.41 -0.44 2.22
N LEU A 46 -0.28 -0.82 1.63
CA LEU A 46 0.63 -1.83 2.19
C LEU A 46 1.23 -1.38 3.53
N LYS A 47 1.59 -0.09 3.67
CA LYS A 47 2.06 0.46 4.95
C LYS A 47 1.03 0.32 6.07
N LYS A 48 -0.25 0.58 5.78
CA LYS A 48 -1.35 0.40 6.74
C LYS A 48 -1.49 -1.06 7.15
N VAL A 49 -1.48 -1.99 6.18
CA VAL A 49 -1.55 -3.44 6.44
C VAL A 49 -0.38 -3.88 7.32
N ASN A 50 0.83 -3.44 7.01
CA ASN A 50 2.01 -3.77 7.82
C ASN A 50 1.91 -3.22 9.26
N GLY A 51 1.35 -2.01 9.43
CA GLY A 51 1.07 -1.44 10.74
C GLY A 51 0.12 -2.31 11.57
N VAL A 52 -1.01 -2.70 11.00
CA VAL A 52 -1.99 -3.60 11.66
C VAL A 52 -1.37 -4.96 11.98
N LEU A 53 -0.57 -5.53 11.09
CA LEU A 53 0.11 -6.80 11.34
C LEU A 53 1.11 -6.71 12.51
N ALA A 54 1.79 -5.57 12.64
CA ALA A 54 2.71 -5.34 13.75
C ALA A 54 1.99 -5.26 15.10
N THR A 55 0.81 -4.62 15.16
CA THR A 55 0.02 -4.52 16.41
C THR A 55 -0.51 -5.88 16.84
N VAL A 56 -1.09 -6.65 15.93
CA VAL A 56 -1.56 -8.02 16.22
C VAL A 56 -0.42 -8.89 16.76
N LYS A 57 0.75 -8.84 16.12
CA LYS A 57 1.94 -9.59 16.58
C LYS A 57 2.41 -9.17 17.98
N GLN A 58 2.23 -7.91 18.36
CA GLN A 58 2.57 -7.42 19.69
C GLN A 58 1.55 -7.88 20.74
N GLU A 59 0.26 -7.82 20.42
CA GLU A 59 -0.84 -8.30 21.26
C GLU A 59 -0.67 -9.80 21.55
N ASP A 60 -0.40 -10.63 20.54
CA ASP A 60 -0.16 -12.06 20.70
C ASP A 60 0.98 -12.36 21.70
N LYS A 61 2.08 -11.60 21.60
CA LYS A 61 3.21 -11.73 22.54
C LYS A 61 2.83 -11.30 23.96
N SER A 62 2.01 -10.25 24.10
CA SER A 62 1.58 -9.76 25.40
C SER A 62 0.65 -10.75 26.12
N GLY A 63 -0.30 -11.35 25.39
CA GLY A 63 -1.17 -12.40 25.93
C GLY A 63 -0.39 -13.62 26.40
N LEU A 64 0.60 -14.08 25.62
CA LEU A 64 1.48 -15.18 26.03
C LEU A 64 2.28 -14.85 27.30
N LYS A 65 2.75 -13.61 27.45
CA LYS A 65 3.47 -13.18 28.66
C LYS A 65 2.56 -13.22 29.88
N GLU A 66 1.33 -12.74 29.76
CA GLU A 66 0.36 -12.71 30.85
C GLU A 66 -0.04 -14.13 31.30
N ILE A 67 -0.30 -15.04 30.36
CA ILE A 67 -0.56 -16.46 30.65
C ILE A 67 0.60 -17.08 31.44
N ASN A 68 1.84 -16.86 30.99
CA ASN A 68 3.02 -17.41 31.66
C ASN A 68 3.20 -16.86 33.08
N LYS A 69 2.87 -15.58 33.30
CA LYS A 69 2.89 -14.96 34.63
C LYS A 69 1.89 -15.66 35.55
N VAL A 70 0.63 -15.80 35.13
CA VAL A 70 -0.43 -16.46 35.91
C VAL A 70 -0.05 -17.91 36.24
N LEU A 71 0.51 -18.65 35.27
CA LEU A 71 1.00 -20.02 35.52
C LEU A 71 2.12 -20.07 36.56
N GLY A 72 3.01 -19.07 36.59
CA GLY A 72 4.05 -18.94 37.62
C GLY A 72 3.45 -18.72 39.02
N GLU A 73 2.51 -17.79 39.15
CA GLU A 73 1.83 -17.47 40.42
C GLU A 73 1.05 -18.68 40.98
N ILE A 74 0.40 -19.45 40.10
CA ILE A 74 -0.29 -20.70 40.48
C ILE A 74 0.71 -21.74 40.99
N LYS A 75 1.87 -21.91 40.32
CA LYS A 75 2.92 -22.86 40.75
C LYS A 75 3.56 -22.49 42.09
N GLU A 76 3.63 -21.20 42.41
CA GLU A 76 4.17 -20.69 43.67
C GLU A 76 3.14 -20.73 44.83
N GLY A 77 1.90 -21.21 44.59
CA GLY A 77 0.87 -21.31 45.62
C GLY A 77 0.27 -19.96 46.07
N LYS A 78 0.57 -18.87 45.35
CA LYS A 78 0.14 -17.51 45.70
C LYS A 78 -1.28 -17.16 45.22
N GLY A 79 -1.87 -17.98 44.36
CA GLY A 79 -3.19 -17.73 43.75
C GLY A 79 -4.41 -18.19 44.57
N SER A 80 -4.22 -18.82 45.74
CA SER A 80 -5.31 -19.46 46.50
C SER A 80 -5.75 -18.71 47.76
N GLU A 81 -5.31 -17.47 48.00
CA GLU A 81 -5.83 -16.68 49.12
C GLU A 81 -7.27 -16.21 48.84
N VAL A 82 -8.23 -17.11 49.04
CA VAL A 82 -9.63 -16.74 49.25
C VAL A 82 -9.70 -16.06 50.61
N LYS A 83 -9.77 -14.73 50.61
CA LYS A 83 -10.09 -13.97 51.82
C LYS A 83 -11.49 -14.37 52.28
N ASN A 84 -11.56 -15.16 53.35
CA ASN A 84 -12.77 -15.41 54.13
C ASN A 84 -13.31 -14.11 54.75
#